data_AF-A0A8S4R104-F1
#
_entry.id   AF-A0A8S4R104-F1
#
_cell.length_a   1.000
_cell.length_b   1.000
_cell.length_c   1.000
_cell.angle_alpha   90.00
_cell.angle_beta   90.00
_cell.angle_gamma   90.00
#
_symmetry.space_group_name_H-M   'P 1'
#
loop_
_entity.id
_entity.type
_entity.pdbx_description
1 polymer ?
#
loop_
_entity_poly.entity_id
_entity_poly.type
_entity_poly.pdbx_seq_one_letter_code
_entity_poly.pdbx_strand_id
1 'polypeptide(L)'
;MNKNRIYKTAKRSILMCGCESSISTQKEEKKLLVTEKKIFRKILGLIRREEGGLRLRNNQGIEDLVAQHNIIGKTKSARLRWLRHLERILW
;
A
#
# COMPACT_ATOMS: atom_id res chain seq x y z
N MET A 1 6.39 17.93 -7.02
CA MET A 1 5.40 16.81 -6.93
C MET A 1 5.65 16.03 -5.63
N ASN A 2 4.66 15.90 -4.75
CA ASN A 2 4.86 15.34 -3.40
C ASN A 2 5.14 13.82 -3.46
N LYS A 3 6.16 13.30 -2.76
CA LYS A 3 6.60 11.88 -2.86
C LYS A 3 5.47 10.87 -2.55
N ASN A 4 4.56 11.23 -1.66
CA ASN A 4 3.37 10.45 -1.36
C ASN A 4 2.42 10.29 -2.56
N ARG A 5 2.32 11.32 -3.41
CA ARG A 5 1.50 11.29 -4.62
C ARG A 5 2.09 10.34 -5.65
N ILE A 6 3.41 10.34 -5.83
CA ILE A 6 4.12 9.39 -6.72
C ILE A 6 3.87 7.93 -6.29
N TYR A 7 3.92 7.66 -4.99
CA TYR A 7 3.59 6.33 -4.47
C TYR A 7 2.15 5.93 -4.82
N LYS A 8 1.18 6.82 -4.55
CA LYS A 8 -0.24 6.56 -4.77
C LYS A 8 -0.58 6.30 -6.24
N THR A 9 0.06 7.02 -7.17
CA THR A 9 -0.28 6.96 -8.60
C THR A 9 0.46 5.85 -9.35
N ALA A 10 1.76 5.67 -9.11
CA ALA A 10 2.59 4.76 -9.91
C ALA A 10 2.95 3.49 -9.16
N LYS A 11 3.62 3.61 -8.00
CA LYS A 11 4.17 2.44 -7.30
C LYS A 11 3.07 1.52 -6.76
N ARG A 12 1.95 2.08 -6.28
CA ARG A 12 0.81 1.28 -5.81
C ARG A 12 0.19 0.47 -6.93
N SER A 13 -0.01 1.06 -8.11
CA SER A 13 -0.56 0.37 -9.29
C SER A 13 0.33 -0.80 -9.74
N ILE A 14 1.66 -0.60 -9.75
CA ILE A 14 2.62 -1.66 -10.06
C ILE A 14 2.52 -2.83 -9.05
N LEU A 15 2.42 -2.52 -7.76
CA LEU A 15 2.29 -3.55 -6.72
C LEU A 15 0.94 -4.30 -6.78
N MET A 16 -0.13 -3.65 -7.23
CA MET A 16 -1.46 -4.25 -7.30
C MET A 16 -1.68 -5.09 -8.56
N CYS A 17 -1.03 -4.78 -9.69
CA CYS A 17 -1.29 -5.39 -10.99
C CYS A 17 -1.31 -6.93 -10.95
N GLY A 18 -0.28 -7.57 -10.37
CA GLY A 18 -0.24 -9.04 -10.26
C GLY A 18 -1.18 -9.62 -9.19
N CYS A 19 -1.68 -8.79 -8.27
CA CYS A 19 -2.59 -9.22 -7.22
C CYS A 19 -4.05 -9.07 -7.63
N GLU A 20 -4.39 -8.23 -8.62
CA GLU A 20 -5.77 -8.09 -9.08
C GLU A 20 -6.26 -9.36 -9.80
N SER A 21 -5.39 -10.02 -10.57
CA SER A 21 -5.72 -11.20 -11.38
C SER A 21 -5.60 -12.55 -10.67
N SER A 22 -4.87 -12.62 -9.54
CA SER A 22 -4.50 -13.89 -8.91
C SER A 22 -5.12 -14.06 -7.52
N ILE A 23 -5.44 -15.29 -7.13
CA ILE A 23 -5.85 -15.63 -5.75
C ILE A 23 -4.69 -15.27 -4.82
N SER A 24 -4.94 -14.38 -3.86
CA SER A 24 -3.89 -13.99 -2.91
C SER A 24 -4.03 -14.79 -1.63
N THR A 25 -2.97 -15.50 -1.27
CA THR A 25 -2.90 -16.20 0.02
C THR A 25 -2.59 -15.20 1.14
N GLN A 26 -2.97 -15.52 2.39
CA GLN A 26 -2.62 -14.67 3.54
C GLN A 26 -1.10 -14.42 3.66
N LYS A 27 -0.27 -15.36 3.19
CA LYS A 27 1.19 -15.23 3.15
C LYS A 27 1.64 -14.14 2.18
N GLU A 28 1.02 -14.04 1.02
CA GLU A 28 1.31 -13.02 0.01
C GLU A 28 0.78 -11.65 0.43
N GLU A 29 -0.43 -11.59 1.01
CA GLU A 29 -0.98 -10.38 1.60
C GLU A 29 -0.02 -9.79 2.65
N LYS A 30 0.54 -10.63 3.55
CA LYS A 30 1.56 -10.20 4.52
C LYS A 30 2.83 -9.68 3.85
N LYS A 31 3.32 -10.34 2.79
CA LYS A 31 4.49 -9.88 2.03
C LYS A 31 4.24 -8.50 1.40
N LEU A 32 3.05 -8.28 0.83
CA LEU A 32 2.64 -7.00 0.25
C LEU A 32 2.59 -5.87 1.28
N LEU A 33 2.09 -6.14 2.48
CA LEU A 33 2.11 -5.14 3.57
C LEU A 33 3.54 -4.78 3.98
N VAL A 34 4.44 -5.77 4.06
CA VAL A 34 5.84 -5.52 4.40
C VAL A 34 6.53 -4.70 3.33
N THR A 35 6.30 -4.98 2.04
CA THR A 35 6.87 -4.20 0.93
C THR A 35 6.30 -2.77 0.91
N GLU A 36 4.99 -2.58 1.11
CA GLU A 36 4.37 -1.26 1.22
C GLU A 36 4.99 -0.44 2.37
N LYS A 37 5.12 -1.02 3.56
CA LYS A 37 5.75 -0.36 4.72
C LYS A 37 7.22 -0.01 4.45
N LYS A 38 7.98 -0.89 3.77
CA LYS A 38 9.37 -0.60 3.36
C LYS A 38 9.45 0.59 2.41
N ILE A 39 8.52 0.70 1.46
CA ILE A 39 8.45 1.84 0.53
C ILE A 39 8.11 3.12 1.28
N PHE A 40 7.15 3.08 2.21
CA PHE A 40 6.81 4.24 3.01
C PHE A 40 7.97 4.71 3.87
N ARG A 41 8.73 3.82 4.51
CA ARG A 41 9.94 4.21 5.26
C ARG A 41 10.95 4.96 4.39
N LYS A 42 11.13 4.57 3.12
CA LYS A 42 12.01 5.27 2.18
C LYS A 42 11.48 6.66 1.78
N ILE A 43 10.16 6.80 1.65
CA ILE A 43 9.53 8.07 1.28
C ILE A 43 9.54 9.06 2.45
N LEU A 44 9.17 8.54 3.63
CA LEU A 44 8.96 9.27 4.87
C LEU A 44 10.28 9.64 5.57
N GLY A 45 11.37 8.91 5.30
CA GLY A 45 12.68 9.18 5.86
C GLY A 45 12.82 8.79 7.33
N LEU A 46 13.97 9.15 7.90
CA LEU A 46 14.31 8.96 9.31
C LEU A 46 13.67 10.07 10.16
N ILE A 47 13.29 9.74 11.40
CA ILE A 47 12.83 10.70 12.41
C ILE A 47 13.93 10.92 13.43
N ARG A 48 14.02 12.13 13.99
CA ARG A 48 14.88 12.39 15.14
C ARG A 48 14.29 11.73 16.39
N ARG A 49 15.14 11.15 17.23
CA ARG A 49 14.78 10.69 18.58
C ARG A 49 14.92 11.86 19.56
N GLU A 50 14.10 11.87 20.62
CA GLU A 50 14.15 12.88 21.68
C GLU A 50 15.51 12.88 22.41
N GLU A 51 16.08 11.71 22.65
CA GLU A 51 17.42 11.53 23.26
C GLU A 51 18.59 11.85 22.31
N GLY A 52 18.32 12.33 21.09
CA GLY A 52 19.31 12.46 20.04
C GLY A 52 19.46 11.22 19.15
N GLY A 53 19.91 11.43 17.92
CA GLY A 53 20.03 10.39 16.89
C GLY A 53 18.84 10.27 15.93
N LEU A 54 19.04 9.50 14.86
CA LEU A 54 18.05 9.23 13.82
C LEU A 54 17.49 7.81 13.99
N ARG A 55 16.17 7.67 13.92
CA ARG A 55 15.46 6.39 13.99
C ARG A 55 14.56 6.17 12.78
N LEU A 56 14.38 4.90 12.39
CA LEU A 56 13.32 4.53 11.45
C LEU A 56 11.95 4.70 12.11
N ARG A 57 10.93 5.05 11.31
CA ARG A 57 9.54 5.10 11.78
C ARG A 57 9.06 3.68 12.17
N ASN A 58 8.37 3.59 13.31
CA ASN A 58 7.65 2.37 13.71
C ASN A 58 6.42 2.14 12.80
N ASN A 59 5.87 0.93 12.80
CA ASN A 59 4.68 0.57 12.02
C ASN A 59 3.50 1.48 12.29
N GLN A 60 3.21 1.76 13.57
CA GLN A 60 2.11 2.63 13.98
C GLN A 60 2.28 4.03 13.40
N GLY A 61 3.45 4.64 13.58
CA GLY A 61 3.73 5.97 13.03
C GLY A 61 3.74 6.04 11.50
N ILE A 62 3.89 4.91 10.78
CA ILE A 62 3.67 4.87 9.33
C ILE A 62 2.18 4.83 9.02
N GLU A 63 1.40 4.02 9.74
CA GLU A 63 -0.04 3.90 9.57
C GLU A 63 -0.76 5.22 9.86
N ASP A 64 -0.40 5.91 10.93
CA ASP A 64 -0.95 7.22 11.31
C ASP A 64 -0.69 8.28 10.23
N LEU A 65 0.51 8.29 9.62
CA LEU A 65 0.89 9.25 8.57
C LEU A 65 0.27 8.92 7.21
N VAL A 66 -0.05 7.66 6.96
CA VAL A 66 -0.61 7.21 5.68
C VAL A 66 -2.13 7.29 5.69
N ALA A 67 -2.77 7.14 6.86
CA ALA A 67 -4.20 7.34 7.15
C ALA A 67 -5.19 6.76 6.11
N GLN A 68 -4.74 5.81 5.30
CA GLN A 68 -5.47 5.25 4.17
C GLN A 68 -5.49 3.73 4.27
N HIS A 69 -6.54 3.15 3.67
CA HIS A 69 -6.61 1.73 3.37
C HIS A 69 -5.27 1.25 2.79
N ASN A 70 -4.67 0.27 3.48
CA ASN A 70 -3.46 -0.42 3.05
C ASN A 70 -3.64 -1.04 1.65
N ILE A 71 -2.53 -1.49 1.06
CA ILE A 71 -2.54 -2.05 -0.28
C ILE A 71 -3.55 -3.20 -0.44
N ILE A 72 -3.74 -4.03 0.59
CA ILE A 72 -4.72 -5.12 0.59
C ILE A 72 -6.14 -4.58 0.38
N GLY A 73 -6.55 -3.58 1.18
CA GLY A 73 -7.88 -2.98 1.07
C GLY A 73 -8.12 -2.38 -0.31
N LYS A 74 -7.08 -1.78 -0.91
CA LYS A 74 -7.13 -1.25 -2.28
C LYS A 74 -7.24 -2.35 -3.33
N THR A 75 -6.49 -3.44 -3.21
CA THR A 75 -6.58 -4.62 -4.09
C THR A 75 -7.98 -5.25 -4.03
N LYS A 76 -8.52 -5.46 -2.83
CA LYS A 76 -9.89 -6.02 -2.65
C LYS A 76 -10.95 -5.10 -3.26
N SER A 77 -10.83 -3.79 -3.05
CA SER A 77 -11.72 -2.81 -3.67
C SER A 77 -11.61 -2.81 -5.19
N ALA A 78 -10.42 -3.01 -5.75
CA ALA A 78 -10.21 -3.09 -7.19
C ALA A 78 -10.89 -4.32 -7.79
N ARG A 79 -10.74 -5.49 -7.16
CA ARG A 79 -11.43 -6.72 -7.59
C ARG A 79 -12.95 -6.56 -7.58
N LEU A 80 -13.52 -5.93 -6.55
CA LEU A 80 -14.96 -5.65 -6.52
C LEU A 80 -15.40 -4.71 -7.67
N ARG A 81 -14.59 -3.71 -8.01
CA ARG A 81 -14.86 -2.86 -9.17
C ARG A 81 -14.83 -3.63 -10.49
N TRP A 82 -13.88 -4.55 -10.65
CA TRP A 82 -13.80 -5.45 -11.81
C TRP A 82 -15.02 -6.36 -11.91
N LEU A 83 -15.42 -6.99 -10.80
CA LEU A 83 -16.61 -7.84 -10.75
C LEU A 83 -17.87 -7.05 -11.16
N ARG A 84 -18.06 -5.85 -10.60
CA ARG A 84 -19.16 -4.95 -11.00
C ARG A 84 -19.09 -4.53 -12.47
N HIS A 85 -17.90 -4.43 -13.04
CA HIS A 85 -17.76 -4.11 -14.46
C HIS A 85 -18.19 -5.27 -15.34
N LEU A 86 -17.81 -6.49 -14.99
CA LEU A 86 -18.23 -7.71 -15.69
C LEU A 86 -19.75 -7.89 -15.60
N GLU A 87 -20.34 -7.66 -14.43
CA GLU A 87 -21.79 -7.71 -14.24
C GLU A 87 -22.52 -6.76 -15.20
N ARG A 88 -22.04 -5.52 -15.36
CA ARG A 88 -22.64 -4.55 -16.29
C ARG A 88 -22.41 -4.85 -17.78
N ILE A 89 -21.48 -5.74 -18.12
CA ILE A 89 -21.22 -6.14 -19.52
C ILE A 89 -22.01 -7.40 -19.88
N LEU A 90 -22.20 -8.29 -18.90
CA LEU A 90 -22.83 -9.61 -19.09
C LEU A 90 -24.36 -9.60 -18.99
N TRP A 91 -24.96 -8.53 -18.47
CA TRP A 91 -26.40 -8.31 -18.32
C TRP A 91 -26.82 -7.03 -19.04
#